data_AF-A0A9W8G068-F1
#
_entry.id   AF-A0A9W8G068-F1
#
_cell.length_a   1.000
_cell.length_b   1.000
_cell.length_c   1.000
_cell.angle_alpha   90.00
_cell.angle_beta   90.00
_cell.angle_gamma   90.00
#
_symmetry.space_group_name_H-M   'P 1'
#
loop_
_entity.id
_entity.type
_entity.pdbx_description
1 polymer ?
#
loop_
_entity_poly.entity_id
_entity_poly.type
_entity_poly.pdbx_seq_one_letter_code
_entity_poly.pdbx_strand_id
1 'polypeptide(L)'
;MRITSALASAVALIAPAVLAQSQCSQWSPCYREGYCDSSAMFCLWGLCDESKSYNSTSCWKPEGCASQTVTFDSTNDVVPINSYSGNPNANAFLSVFDPNYASVANGNLVLQMKYDASANKGFGATVDASHTFQYGKVTARVKTASVAPGVVSSFIVRNDQTGDEIDFEWVGKVPSQVQTNYYYRDVLDYTKMVAYDVKADTSADYHDYTIEWTENSIVWSVDAQPIRTLQRSSTFNSTGNTYMYPSTMGRIAFSIWDGGNSGAQGTQEWAGYPTPWSASTVYSMYVDSVNIECSGNSSSTPTGPSASESAGASATESGNNSDGGSGGNGGSPTSTPQKCIPRPVY
;
A
#
# COMPACT_ATOMS: atom_id res chain seq x y z
N MET A 1 -56.41 10.19 53.67
CA MET A 1 -57.47 10.62 52.72
C MET A 1 -56.78 11.16 51.47
N ARG A 2 -56.83 10.36 50.38
CA ARG A 2 -56.63 10.68 48.94
C ARG A 2 -55.35 11.44 48.57
N ILE A 3 -54.24 10.76 48.24
CA ILE A 3 -53.90 10.17 46.92
C ILE A 3 -54.05 11.18 45.77
N THR A 4 -52.93 11.74 45.30
CA THR A 4 -52.72 12.04 43.89
C THR A 4 -51.28 11.69 43.50
N SER A 5 -51.20 10.68 42.66
CA SER A 5 -50.04 10.03 42.09
C SER A 5 -49.49 10.84 40.91
N ALA A 6 -48.20 11.18 40.92
CA ALA A 6 -47.51 11.72 39.76
C ALA A 6 -46.99 10.54 38.92
N LEU A 7 -47.66 10.26 37.80
CA LEU A 7 -47.20 9.35 36.76
C LEU A 7 -46.06 10.02 35.97
N ALA A 8 -44.82 9.67 36.27
CA ALA A 8 -43.69 9.96 35.39
C ALA A 8 -43.73 8.95 34.22
N SER A 9 -44.22 9.38 33.05
CA SER A 9 -44.06 8.61 31.82
C SER A 9 -42.61 8.70 31.37
N ALA A 10 -41.85 7.61 31.56
CA ALA A 10 -40.56 7.44 30.90
C ALA A 10 -40.83 7.15 29.41
N VAL A 11 -40.75 8.19 28.58
CA VAL A 11 -40.64 8.01 27.14
C VAL A 11 -39.22 7.54 26.86
N ALA A 12 -39.03 6.25 26.63
CA ALA A 12 -37.80 5.75 26.06
C ALA A 12 -37.67 6.33 24.66
N LEU A 13 -36.76 7.30 24.49
CA LEU A 13 -36.28 7.72 23.18
C LEU A 13 -35.54 6.52 22.57
N ILE A 14 -36.26 5.72 21.78
CA ILE A 14 -35.63 4.81 20.84
C ILE A 14 -34.99 5.72 19.79
N ALA A 15 -33.71 6.03 19.96
CA ALA A 15 -32.93 6.51 18.84
C ALA A 15 -33.05 5.43 17.76
N PRO A 16 -33.53 5.75 16.54
CA PRO A 16 -33.45 4.77 15.47
C PRO A 16 -31.99 4.37 15.38
N ALA A 17 -31.72 3.06 15.44
CA ALA A 17 -30.44 2.57 14.99
C ALA A 17 -30.26 3.13 13.59
N VAL A 18 -29.42 4.15 13.45
CA VAL A 18 -28.97 4.61 12.15
C VAL A 18 -28.19 3.42 11.64
N LEU A 19 -28.87 2.53 10.91
CA LEU A 19 -28.21 1.56 10.08
C LEU A 19 -27.26 2.41 9.25
N ALA A 20 -25.96 2.25 9.47
CA ALA A 20 -24.94 2.92 8.69
C ALA A 20 -25.23 2.52 7.24
N GLN A 21 -25.87 3.43 6.50
CA GLN A 21 -26.24 3.16 5.12
C GLN A 21 -24.91 3.11 4.37
N SER A 22 -24.65 1.98 3.72
CA SER A 22 -23.46 1.85 2.89
C SER A 22 -23.43 3.00 1.87
N GLN A 23 -22.29 3.70 1.80
CA GLN A 23 -22.17 4.89 0.96
C GLN A 23 -22.14 4.52 -0.53
N CYS A 24 -21.73 3.30 -0.84
CA CYS A 24 -21.57 2.78 -2.18
C CYS A 24 -22.74 1.88 -2.60
N SER A 25 -23.00 1.83 -3.90
CA SER A 25 -24.02 0.93 -4.50
C SER A 25 -23.40 -0.38 -4.95
N GLN A 26 -24.22 -1.40 -5.21
CA GLN A 26 -23.75 -2.68 -5.76
C GLN A 26 -22.99 -2.57 -7.10
N TRP A 27 -23.20 -1.48 -7.86
CA TRP A 27 -22.57 -1.26 -9.18
C TRP A 27 -21.19 -0.58 -9.08
N SER A 28 -20.93 0.06 -7.96
CA SER A 28 -19.66 0.71 -7.62
C SER A 28 -19.36 0.38 -6.17
N PRO A 29 -19.09 -0.90 -5.84
CA PRO A 29 -19.23 -1.39 -4.48
C PRO A 29 -18.08 -0.98 -3.55
N CYS A 30 -16.93 -0.59 -4.10
CA CYS A 30 -15.72 -0.35 -3.34
C CYS A 30 -15.57 1.14 -3.03
N TYR A 31 -15.48 1.47 -1.75
CA TYR A 31 -15.24 2.83 -1.28
C TYR A 31 -13.74 3.12 -1.17
N ARG A 32 -13.30 4.27 -1.67
CA ARG A 32 -11.98 4.83 -1.41
C ARG A 32 -12.04 6.37 -1.38
N GLU A 33 -11.53 6.97 -0.30
CA GLU A 33 -11.31 8.42 -0.19
C GLU A 33 -12.50 9.31 -0.58
N GLY A 34 -13.74 8.90 -0.27
CA GLY A 34 -14.95 9.68 -0.56
C GLY A 34 -15.66 9.30 -1.86
N TYR A 35 -15.09 8.40 -2.65
CA TYR A 35 -15.61 7.97 -3.93
C TYR A 35 -15.92 6.46 -3.92
N CYS A 36 -16.78 6.04 -4.84
CA CYS A 36 -17.19 4.65 -5.04
C CYS A 36 -16.89 4.22 -6.47
N ASP A 37 -16.26 3.07 -6.68
CA ASP A 37 -15.98 2.51 -8.00
C ASP A 37 -15.94 0.97 -7.93
N SER A 38 -15.69 0.30 -9.05
CA SER A 38 -15.56 -1.17 -9.14
C SER A 38 -14.21 -1.64 -9.67
N SER A 39 -13.34 -0.71 -10.06
CA SER A 39 -11.99 -1.01 -10.54
C SER A 39 -11.05 -1.44 -9.41
N ALA A 40 -9.96 -2.11 -9.78
CA ALA A 40 -8.92 -2.49 -8.83
C ALA A 40 -8.35 -1.28 -8.05
N MET A 41 -8.30 -0.09 -8.65
CA MET A 41 -7.85 1.13 -7.97
C MET A 41 -8.68 1.49 -6.73
N PHE A 42 -9.91 0.97 -6.64
CA PHE A 42 -10.81 1.13 -5.50
C PHE A 42 -10.97 -0.14 -4.70
N CYS A 43 -11.01 -1.29 -5.37
CA CYS A 43 -11.34 -2.56 -4.73
C CYS A 43 -10.15 -3.31 -4.15
N LEU A 44 -8.92 -3.02 -4.60
CA LEU A 44 -7.74 -3.73 -4.14
C LEU A 44 -7.56 -3.59 -2.62
N TRP A 45 -7.13 -4.69 -1.99
CA TRP A 45 -6.80 -4.68 -0.58
C TRP A 45 -5.75 -3.61 -0.26
N GLY A 46 -5.91 -2.92 0.86
CA GLY A 46 -5.08 -1.76 1.24
C GLY A 46 -5.69 -0.42 0.82
N LEU A 47 -6.46 -0.39 -0.28
CA LEU A 47 -7.06 0.84 -0.82
C LEU A 47 -8.55 0.99 -0.49
N CYS A 48 -9.25 -0.15 -0.35
CA CYS A 48 -10.69 -0.21 -0.13
C CYS A 48 -11.07 -0.10 1.36
N ASP A 49 -11.97 0.82 1.70
CA ASP A 49 -12.57 0.93 3.04
C ASP A 49 -13.83 0.05 3.13
N GLU A 50 -13.70 -1.13 3.73
CA GLU A 50 -14.80 -2.09 3.86
C GLU A 50 -15.97 -1.52 4.69
N SER A 51 -15.71 -0.61 5.64
CA SER A 51 -16.74 -0.05 6.53
C SER A 51 -17.70 0.92 5.83
N LYS A 52 -17.29 1.47 4.68
CA LYS A 52 -18.08 2.42 3.87
C LYS A 52 -18.51 1.86 2.52
N SER A 53 -17.96 0.70 2.15
CA SER A 53 -18.29 -0.03 0.93
C SER A 53 -19.73 -0.58 0.96
N TYR A 54 -20.21 -1.09 -0.18
CA TYR A 54 -21.59 -1.57 -0.32
C TYR A 54 -21.94 -2.67 0.70
N ASN A 55 -21.00 -3.60 0.95
CA ASN A 55 -21.07 -4.65 1.98
C ASN A 55 -19.65 -5.16 2.35
N SER A 56 -19.57 -6.07 3.33
CA SER A 56 -18.31 -6.67 3.83
C SER A 56 -17.52 -7.51 2.81
N THR A 57 -18.11 -7.80 1.66
CA THR A 57 -17.47 -8.57 0.57
C THR A 57 -17.08 -7.72 -0.62
N SER A 58 -17.27 -6.40 -0.54
CA SER A 58 -17.03 -5.48 -1.67
C SER A 58 -15.53 -5.32 -1.98
N CYS A 59 -14.72 -5.16 -0.93
CA CYS A 59 -13.26 -5.07 -1.08
C CYS A 59 -12.66 -6.42 -1.46
N TRP A 60 -11.73 -6.42 -2.40
CA TRP A 60 -10.97 -7.60 -2.76
C TRP A 60 -10.12 -8.02 -1.57
N LYS A 61 -10.12 -9.32 -1.27
CA LYS A 61 -9.33 -9.87 -0.19
C LYS A 61 -7.87 -10.00 -0.66
N PRO A 62 -6.89 -9.82 0.24
CA PRO A 62 -5.50 -9.97 -0.12
C PRO A 62 -5.22 -11.43 -0.48
N GLU A 63 -4.57 -11.63 -1.61
CA GLU A 63 -4.02 -12.93 -1.97
C GLU A 63 -2.70 -13.10 -1.24
N GLY A 64 -2.58 -14.21 -0.51
CA GLY A 64 -1.44 -14.47 0.37
C GLY A 64 -0.12 -14.57 -0.38
N CYS A 65 0.98 -14.69 0.36
CA CYS A 65 2.32 -14.81 -0.22
C CYS A 65 2.44 -16.01 -1.16
N ALA A 66 3.08 -15.79 -2.31
CA ALA A 66 3.43 -16.83 -3.26
C ALA A 66 4.94 -16.81 -3.50
N SER A 67 5.62 -17.91 -3.15
CA SER A 67 7.05 -18.06 -3.42
C SER A 67 7.28 -18.12 -4.91
N GLN A 68 8.07 -17.20 -5.44
CA GLN A 68 8.28 -17.04 -6.88
C GLN A 68 9.56 -16.28 -7.18
N THR A 69 10.03 -16.38 -8.42
CA THR A 69 11.05 -15.49 -8.96
C THR A 69 10.47 -14.76 -10.15
N VAL A 70 10.50 -13.42 -10.09
CA VAL A 70 10.07 -12.54 -11.17
C VAL A 70 11.33 -12.02 -11.87
N THR A 71 11.45 -12.27 -13.18
CA THR A 71 12.59 -11.87 -14.02
C THR A 71 12.23 -10.79 -15.05
N PHE A 72 10.98 -10.30 -15.04
CA PHE A 72 10.49 -9.26 -15.94
C PHE A 72 10.75 -9.56 -17.43
N ASP A 73 10.56 -10.82 -17.84
CA ASP A 73 10.70 -11.27 -19.22
C ASP A 73 9.44 -10.97 -20.06
N SER A 74 8.32 -10.63 -19.39
CA SER A 74 7.03 -10.38 -20.02
C SER A 74 6.51 -8.99 -19.68
N THR A 75 5.97 -8.29 -20.68
CA THR A 75 5.29 -7.00 -20.44
C THR A 75 4.03 -7.13 -19.60
N ASN A 76 3.52 -8.36 -19.39
CA ASN A 76 2.39 -8.62 -18.51
C ASN A 76 2.81 -8.74 -17.04
N ASP A 77 4.11 -8.84 -16.73
CA ASP A 77 4.58 -8.92 -15.34
C ASP A 77 4.25 -7.64 -14.57
N VAL A 78 4.14 -6.51 -15.28
CA VAL A 78 3.77 -5.20 -14.73
C VAL A 78 2.63 -4.61 -15.54
N VAL A 79 1.49 -4.34 -14.91
CA VAL A 79 0.36 -3.65 -15.55
C VAL A 79 -0.06 -2.44 -14.73
N PRO A 80 -0.60 -1.37 -15.34
CA PRO A 80 -1.24 -0.32 -14.55
C PRO A 80 -2.45 -0.88 -13.79
N ILE A 81 -2.65 -0.41 -12.56
CA ILE A 81 -3.69 -0.92 -11.64
C ILE A 81 -5.09 -0.87 -12.25
N ASN A 82 -5.37 0.11 -13.11
CA ASN A 82 -6.65 0.23 -13.82
C ASN A 82 -6.95 -0.94 -14.77
N SER A 83 -5.93 -1.68 -15.19
CA SER A 83 -6.02 -2.82 -16.11
C SER A 83 -5.97 -4.16 -15.38
N TYR A 84 -5.79 -4.13 -14.06
CA TYR A 84 -5.69 -5.33 -13.24
C TYR A 84 -7.06 -5.98 -13.06
N SER A 85 -7.14 -7.26 -13.38
CA SER A 85 -8.38 -8.06 -13.34
C SER A 85 -8.64 -8.75 -12.00
N GLY A 86 -7.73 -8.60 -11.03
CA GLY A 86 -7.82 -9.25 -9.72
C GLY A 86 -7.12 -10.61 -9.62
N ASN A 87 -6.48 -11.09 -10.68
CA ASN A 87 -5.71 -12.34 -10.64
C ASN A 87 -4.20 -12.06 -10.42
N PRO A 88 -3.65 -12.30 -9.22
CA PRO A 88 -2.26 -11.95 -8.90
C PRO A 88 -1.24 -12.87 -9.58
N ASN A 89 -1.68 -14.04 -10.08
CA ASN A 89 -0.82 -14.95 -10.84
C ASN A 89 -0.66 -14.52 -12.31
N ALA A 90 -1.50 -13.59 -12.79
CA ALA A 90 -1.42 -13.09 -14.16
C ALA A 90 -0.48 -11.89 -14.29
N ASN A 91 -0.33 -11.11 -13.22
CA ASN A 91 0.48 -9.89 -13.18
C ASN A 91 1.22 -9.84 -11.84
N ALA A 92 2.55 -9.88 -11.86
CA ALA A 92 3.34 -9.90 -10.64
C ALA A 92 3.28 -8.57 -9.87
N PHE A 93 3.29 -7.45 -10.61
CA PHE A 93 3.30 -6.09 -10.08
C PHE A 93 2.27 -5.19 -10.75
N LEU A 94 1.80 -4.20 -10.00
CA LEU A 94 0.81 -3.21 -10.40
C LEU A 94 1.41 -1.82 -10.33
N SER A 95 1.42 -1.07 -11.42
CA SER A 95 1.74 0.35 -11.39
C SER A 95 0.56 1.15 -10.85
N VAL A 96 0.79 1.91 -9.78
CA VAL A 96 -0.28 2.56 -9.01
C VAL A 96 -0.46 4.05 -9.31
N PHE A 97 0.27 4.58 -10.30
CA PHE A 97 0.19 5.98 -10.71
C PHE A 97 -0.30 6.17 -12.16
N ASP A 98 -1.01 7.28 -12.38
CA ASP A 98 -1.29 7.87 -13.69
C ASP A 98 -0.78 9.32 -13.71
N PRO A 99 0.14 9.71 -14.62
CA PRO A 99 0.73 8.94 -15.71
C PRO A 99 1.56 7.74 -15.23
N ASN A 100 1.43 6.62 -15.95
CA ASN A 100 2.22 5.43 -15.67
C ASN A 100 3.64 5.58 -16.25
N TYR A 101 4.64 5.63 -15.37
CA TYR A 101 6.06 5.61 -15.73
C TYR A 101 6.80 4.33 -15.31
N ALA A 102 6.05 3.25 -15.08
CA ALA A 102 6.57 1.91 -14.91
C ALA A 102 6.38 1.08 -16.18
N SER A 103 7.39 0.30 -16.56
CA SER A 103 7.35 -0.59 -17.73
C SER A 103 8.29 -1.77 -17.55
N VAL A 104 8.08 -2.82 -18.34
CA VAL A 104 9.06 -3.89 -18.51
C VAL A 104 9.83 -3.65 -19.80
N ALA A 105 11.16 -3.58 -19.71
CA ALA A 105 12.04 -3.39 -20.87
C ALA A 105 13.37 -4.09 -20.65
N ASN A 106 13.84 -4.85 -21.66
CA ASN A 106 15.13 -5.56 -21.64
C ASN A 106 15.32 -6.44 -20.39
N GLY A 107 14.31 -7.24 -20.02
CA GLY A 107 14.37 -8.14 -18.85
C GLY A 107 14.40 -7.39 -17.51
N ASN A 108 13.92 -6.15 -17.46
CA ASN A 108 13.92 -5.34 -16.24
C ASN A 108 12.56 -4.69 -16.04
N LEU A 109 12.13 -4.57 -14.78
CA LEU A 109 11.23 -3.51 -14.37
C LEU A 109 12.00 -2.19 -14.42
N VAL A 110 11.46 -1.23 -15.16
CA VAL A 110 12.00 0.13 -15.31
C VAL A 110 11.01 1.11 -14.73
N LEU A 111 11.43 1.84 -13.70
CA LEU A 111 10.66 2.93 -13.10
C LEU A 111 11.30 4.26 -13.48
N GLN A 112 10.54 5.13 -14.12
CA GLN A 112 11.03 6.44 -14.54
C GLN A 112 10.43 7.57 -13.70
N MET A 113 11.22 8.62 -13.51
CA MET A 113 10.78 9.90 -12.99
C MET A 113 11.03 10.98 -14.02
N LYS A 114 9.98 11.75 -14.35
CA LYS A 114 10.00 12.78 -15.40
C LYS A 114 9.58 14.11 -14.84
N TYR A 115 10.09 15.19 -15.42
CA TYR A 115 9.75 16.53 -14.98
C TYR A 115 8.29 16.89 -15.33
N ASP A 116 7.52 17.30 -14.33
CA ASP A 116 6.23 17.94 -14.50
C ASP A 116 6.39 19.46 -14.35
N ALA A 117 6.39 20.16 -15.49
CA ALA A 117 6.55 21.61 -15.54
C ALA A 117 5.41 22.37 -14.85
N SER A 118 4.21 21.77 -14.74
CA SER A 118 3.07 22.41 -14.07
C SER A 118 3.21 22.39 -12.55
N ALA A 119 3.85 21.35 -12.01
CA ALA A 119 4.10 21.17 -10.59
C ALA A 119 5.52 21.62 -10.17
N ASN A 120 6.38 21.96 -11.13
CA ASN A 120 7.79 22.34 -10.91
C ASN A 120 8.57 21.30 -10.09
N LYS A 121 8.31 20.02 -10.36
CA LYS A 121 8.94 18.85 -9.70
C LYS A 121 8.88 17.61 -10.60
N GLY A 122 9.61 16.57 -10.23
CA GLY A 122 9.51 15.25 -10.80
C GLY A 122 8.22 14.53 -10.41
N PHE A 123 7.64 13.82 -11.36
CA PHE A 123 6.60 12.83 -11.13
C PHE A 123 7.19 11.44 -11.38
N GLY A 124 7.18 10.63 -10.33
CA GLY A 124 7.80 9.31 -10.28
C GLY A 124 6.87 8.16 -10.65
N ALA A 125 7.27 6.96 -10.27
CA ALA A 125 6.45 5.76 -10.38
C ALA A 125 6.64 4.89 -9.14
N THR A 126 5.58 4.16 -8.79
CA THR A 126 5.58 3.09 -7.81
C THR A 126 4.88 1.89 -8.42
N VAL A 127 5.44 0.71 -8.17
CA VAL A 127 4.75 -0.56 -8.42
C VAL A 127 4.60 -1.33 -7.12
N ASP A 128 3.45 -1.97 -6.93
CA ASP A 128 3.17 -2.86 -5.80
C ASP A 128 3.04 -4.30 -6.29
N ALA A 129 3.55 -5.27 -5.54
CA ALA A 129 3.31 -6.68 -5.81
C ALA A 129 1.82 -7.01 -5.68
N SER A 130 1.32 -7.85 -6.58
CA SER A 130 -0.07 -8.31 -6.56
C SER A 130 -0.35 -9.28 -5.41
N HIS A 131 0.65 -10.09 -5.05
CA HIS A 131 0.63 -10.90 -3.84
C HIS A 131 1.11 -10.10 -2.64
N THR A 132 0.48 -10.37 -1.51
CA THR A 132 0.93 -9.85 -0.22
C THR A 132 2.10 -10.64 0.33
N PHE A 133 2.85 -10.07 1.26
CA PHE A 133 4.03 -10.65 1.88
C PHE A 133 3.92 -10.49 3.41
N GLN A 134 4.02 -11.61 4.13
CA GLN A 134 4.15 -11.62 5.58
C GLN A 134 5.13 -12.71 5.97
N TYR A 135 6.29 -12.27 6.45
CA TYR A 135 7.43 -13.12 6.77
C TYR A 135 7.99 -13.95 5.61
N GLY A 136 9.24 -14.37 5.77
CA GLY A 136 10.04 -15.01 4.73
C GLY A 136 11.15 -14.10 4.27
N LYS A 137 11.56 -14.25 3.01
CA LYS A 137 12.69 -13.52 2.46
C LYS A 137 12.34 -12.99 1.07
N VAL A 138 12.65 -11.72 0.84
CA VAL A 138 12.55 -11.10 -0.49
C VAL A 138 13.92 -10.55 -0.84
N THR A 139 14.46 -10.99 -1.98
CA THR A 139 15.72 -10.50 -2.55
C THR A 139 15.42 -9.81 -3.86
N ALA A 140 15.77 -8.53 -3.99
CA ALA A 140 15.61 -7.77 -5.22
C ALA A 140 16.97 -7.38 -5.77
N ARG A 141 17.19 -7.63 -7.06
CA ARG A 141 18.40 -7.22 -7.78
C ARG A 141 18.15 -5.85 -8.41
N VAL A 142 18.76 -4.81 -7.82
CA VAL A 142 18.41 -3.41 -8.08
C VAL A 142 19.63 -2.62 -8.54
N LYS A 143 19.42 -1.75 -9.54
CA LYS A 143 20.32 -0.64 -9.89
C LYS A 143 19.56 0.66 -9.71
N THR A 144 20.08 1.54 -8.85
CA THR A 144 19.39 2.75 -8.39
C THR A 144 19.41 3.84 -9.46
N ALA A 145 18.57 4.86 -9.28
CA ALA A 145 18.21 5.73 -10.40
C ALA A 145 19.30 6.68 -10.90
N SER A 146 20.07 7.27 -9.98
CA SER A 146 20.92 8.43 -10.30
C SER A 146 21.83 8.81 -9.14
N VAL A 147 22.93 9.49 -9.47
CA VAL A 147 23.78 10.23 -8.52
C VAL A 147 23.32 11.68 -8.29
N ALA A 148 22.18 12.06 -8.88
CA ALA A 148 21.61 13.40 -8.72
C ALA A 148 21.04 13.57 -7.30
N PRO A 149 21.30 14.71 -6.62
CA PRO A 149 20.63 15.01 -5.37
C PRO A 149 19.12 15.06 -5.59
N GLY A 150 18.36 14.68 -4.55
CA GLY A 150 16.91 14.75 -4.54
C GLY A 150 16.20 13.58 -5.23
N VAL A 151 16.91 12.79 -6.06
CA VAL A 151 16.37 11.56 -6.63
C VAL A 151 16.45 10.45 -5.59
N VAL A 152 15.29 9.87 -5.25
CA VAL A 152 15.20 8.75 -4.31
C VAL A 152 14.69 7.51 -5.04
N SER A 153 15.36 6.38 -4.82
CA SER A 153 14.88 5.04 -5.17
C SER A 153 14.46 4.33 -3.89
N SER A 154 13.44 3.48 -3.92
CA SER A 154 13.05 2.68 -2.75
C SER A 154 12.63 1.26 -3.11
N PHE A 155 12.85 0.36 -2.13
CA PHE A 155 12.35 -1.00 -2.09
C PHE A 155 11.79 -1.22 -0.69
N ILE A 156 10.47 -1.38 -0.59
CA ILE A 156 9.78 -1.45 0.70
C ILE A 156 8.85 -2.66 0.79
N VAL A 157 8.54 -3.08 2.02
CA VAL A 157 7.36 -3.89 2.35
C VAL A 157 6.46 -3.02 3.21
N ARG A 158 5.26 -2.68 2.72
CA ARG A 158 4.34 -1.77 3.42
C ARG A 158 2.92 -2.29 3.50
N ASN A 159 2.27 -2.06 4.64
CA ASN A 159 0.82 -2.21 4.79
C ASN A 159 0.17 -0.81 4.85
N ASP A 160 -0.56 -0.44 3.81
CA ASP A 160 -1.19 0.88 3.70
C ASP A 160 -2.34 1.13 4.69
N GLN A 161 -2.89 0.08 5.30
CA GLN A 161 -3.98 0.22 6.28
C GLN A 161 -3.46 0.39 7.70
N THR A 162 -2.38 -0.32 8.03
CA THR A 162 -1.84 -0.31 9.39
C THR A 162 -0.74 0.70 9.56
N GLY A 163 0.05 0.96 8.51
CA GLY A 163 1.25 1.82 8.54
C GLY A 163 2.51 1.08 8.97
N ASP A 164 2.51 -0.26 8.99
CA ASP A 164 3.74 -1.03 9.16
C ASP A 164 4.57 -0.98 7.87
N GLU A 165 5.88 -0.73 8.02
CA GLU A 165 6.80 -0.59 6.89
C GLU A 165 8.21 -1.09 7.23
N ILE A 166 8.88 -1.68 6.23
CA ILE A 166 10.28 -2.08 6.23
C ILE A 166 10.88 -1.61 4.92
N ASP A 167 12.00 -0.87 4.98
CA ASP A 167 12.49 -0.18 3.78
C ASP A 167 14.00 -0.34 3.54
N PHE A 168 14.31 -0.25 2.26
CA PHE A 168 15.57 0.25 1.73
C PHE A 168 15.29 1.54 0.94
N GLU A 169 16.08 2.58 1.19
CA GLU A 169 16.06 3.83 0.44
C GLU A 169 17.47 4.22 -0.04
N TRP A 170 17.57 4.66 -1.29
CA TRP A 170 18.80 5.22 -1.86
C TRP A 170 18.57 6.66 -2.25
N VAL A 171 19.44 7.53 -1.76
CA VAL A 171 19.40 8.95 -2.07
C VAL A 171 20.54 9.26 -3.02
N GLY A 172 20.24 9.76 -4.21
CA GLY A 172 21.26 10.00 -5.24
C GLY A 172 22.38 10.95 -4.80
N LYS A 173 22.13 11.80 -3.79
CA LYS A 173 23.15 12.65 -3.17
C LYS A 173 24.31 11.87 -2.51
N VAL A 174 24.11 10.60 -2.13
CA VAL A 174 25.14 9.72 -1.56
C VAL A 174 25.07 8.34 -2.24
N PRO A 175 25.56 8.21 -3.49
CA PRO A 175 25.27 7.04 -4.33
C PRO A 175 25.90 5.73 -3.85
N SER A 176 26.85 5.80 -2.91
CA SER A 176 27.44 4.61 -2.28
C SER A 176 26.71 4.11 -1.04
N GLN A 177 25.63 4.79 -0.63
CA GLN A 177 24.89 4.42 0.57
C GLN A 177 23.50 3.89 0.26
N VAL A 178 23.10 2.90 1.05
CA VAL A 178 21.71 2.51 1.21
C VAL A 178 21.28 2.81 2.64
N GLN A 179 20.07 3.31 2.81
CA GLN A 179 19.44 3.54 4.10
C GLN A 179 18.46 2.41 4.38
N THR A 180 18.45 1.94 5.61
CA THR A 180 17.46 0.99 6.12
C THR A 180 16.64 1.68 7.19
N ASN A 181 15.35 1.44 7.22
CA ASN A 181 14.45 1.97 8.23
C ASN A 181 13.25 1.02 8.40
N TYR A 182 12.41 1.34 9.39
CA TYR A 182 11.16 0.63 9.62
C TYR A 182 10.18 1.53 10.39
N TYR A 183 8.90 1.37 10.10
CA TYR A 183 7.82 2.06 10.80
C TYR A 183 6.85 1.06 11.41
N TYR A 184 6.38 1.38 12.62
CA TYR A 184 5.30 0.65 13.27
C TYR A 184 4.08 1.56 13.28
N ARG A 185 3.05 1.15 12.56
CA ARG A 185 1.76 1.83 12.48
C ARG A 185 1.80 3.35 12.22
N ASP A 186 2.53 3.78 11.19
CA ASP A 186 2.72 5.19 10.79
C ASP A 186 3.32 6.08 11.91
N VAL A 187 3.86 5.49 12.99
CA VAL A 187 4.54 6.26 14.03
C VAL A 187 5.88 6.74 13.49
N LEU A 188 5.93 8.00 13.08
CA LEU A 188 7.13 8.66 12.58
C LEU A 188 8.21 8.69 13.66
N ASP A 189 9.35 8.08 13.36
CA ASP A 189 10.53 8.10 14.20
C ASP A 189 11.79 8.25 13.33
N TYR A 190 12.26 9.49 13.26
CA TYR A 190 13.40 9.88 12.43
C TYR A 190 14.75 9.41 12.96
N THR A 191 14.79 8.67 14.08
CA THR A 191 16.02 8.17 14.70
C THR A 191 16.38 6.74 14.29
N LYS A 192 15.45 6.03 13.63
CA LYS A 192 15.61 4.60 13.27
C LYS A 192 16.32 4.34 11.96
N MET A 193 16.46 5.37 11.12
CA MET A 193 17.19 5.24 9.87
C MET A 193 18.67 4.93 10.15
N VAL A 194 19.19 3.89 9.50
CA VAL A 194 20.61 3.53 9.55
C VAL A 194 21.14 3.43 8.12
N ALA A 195 22.14 4.24 7.82
CA ALA A 195 22.86 4.20 6.55
C ALA A 195 23.97 3.15 6.57
N TYR A 196 24.15 2.45 5.46
CA TYR A 196 25.23 1.51 5.22
C TYR A 196 25.96 1.91 3.93
N ASP A 197 27.30 1.90 3.96
CA ASP A 197 28.14 2.20 2.80
C ASP A 197 28.47 0.92 2.03
N VAL A 198 27.87 0.79 0.85
CA VAL A 198 28.00 -0.34 -0.10
C VAL A 198 29.39 -0.38 -0.74
N LYS A 199 30.19 0.68 -0.61
CA LYS A 199 31.54 0.80 -1.19
C LYS A 199 31.57 0.77 -2.73
N ALA A 200 30.42 1.00 -3.37
CA ALA A 200 30.25 1.07 -4.82
C ALA A 200 29.16 2.09 -5.17
N ASP A 201 29.17 2.64 -6.39
CA ASP A 201 28.08 3.48 -6.89
C ASP A 201 26.88 2.59 -7.28
N THR A 202 25.82 2.63 -6.46
CA THR A 202 24.63 1.79 -6.65
C THR A 202 23.81 2.13 -7.90
N SER A 203 24.11 3.25 -8.57
CA SER A 203 23.49 3.63 -9.85
C SER A 203 24.28 3.12 -11.06
N ALA A 204 25.53 2.71 -10.86
CA ALA A 204 26.39 2.20 -11.91
C ALA A 204 26.15 0.70 -12.17
N ASP A 205 25.95 -0.10 -11.12
CA ASP A 205 25.83 -1.55 -11.18
C ASP A 205 24.67 -2.09 -10.32
N TYR A 206 24.30 -3.34 -10.58
CA TYR A 206 23.24 -4.05 -9.83
C TYR A 206 23.80 -4.69 -8.56
N HIS A 207 23.07 -4.53 -7.46
CA HIS A 207 23.31 -5.19 -6.19
C HIS A 207 22.07 -5.95 -5.73
N ASP A 208 22.28 -7.00 -4.94
CA ASP A 208 21.18 -7.78 -4.38
C ASP A 208 20.82 -7.25 -2.98
N TYR A 209 19.59 -6.77 -2.82
CA TYR A 209 19.07 -6.24 -1.56
C TYR A 209 18.05 -7.20 -0.99
N THR A 210 18.28 -7.68 0.23
CA THR A 210 17.45 -8.70 0.86
C THR A 210 16.79 -8.16 2.12
N ILE A 211 15.48 -8.37 2.24
CA ILE A 211 14.73 -8.27 3.49
C ILE A 211 14.34 -9.68 3.90
N GLU A 212 14.92 -10.18 4.99
CA GLU A 212 14.46 -11.40 5.67
C GLU A 212 13.66 -10.98 6.89
N TRP A 213 12.38 -11.33 6.92
CA TRP A 213 11.43 -10.90 7.93
C TRP A 213 10.80 -12.11 8.61
N THR A 214 10.81 -12.12 9.93
CA THR A 214 10.22 -13.17 10.75
C THR A 214 9.38 -12.55 11.85
N GLU A 215 8.68 -13.36 12.64
CA GLU A 215 7.98 -12.89 13.83
C GLU A 215 8.93 -12.24 14.85
N ASN A 216 10.22 -12.60 14.85
CA ASN A 216 11.16 -12.22 15.89
C ASN A 216 12.26 -11.26 15.42
N SER A 217 12.50 -11.15 14.12
CA SER A 217 13.56 -10.27 13.60
C SER A 217 13.37 -9.86 12.14
N ILE A 218 13.95 -8.71 11.79
CA ILE A 218 14.18 -8.27 10.41
C ILE A 218 15.69 -8.23 10.19
N VAL A 219 16.15 -8.83 9.10
CA VAL A 219 17.53 -8.77 8.65
C VAL A 219 17.56 -8.12 7.26
N TRP A 220 18.33 -7.04 7.14
CA TRP A 220 18.65 -6.42 5.86
C TRP A 220 20.02 -6.92 5.42
N SER A 221 20.14 -7.32 4.16
CA SER A 221 21.42 -7.73 3.57
C SER A 221 21.66 -7.04 2.23
N VAL A 222 22.94 -6.81 1.91
CA VAL A 222 23.42 -6.34 0.61
C VAL A 222 24.42 -7.38 0.10
N ASP A 223 24.23 -7.88 -1.13
CA ASP A 223 25.06 -8.91 -1.75
C ASP A 223 25.30 -10.12 -0.83
N ALA A 224 24.20 -10.62 -0.26
CA ALA A 224 24.15 -11.71 0.72
C ALA A 224 24.89 -11.46 2.06
N GLN A 225 25.40 -10.24 2.31
CA GLN A 225 26.00 -9.86 3.58
C GLN A 225 24.97 -9.13 4.47
N PRO A 226 24.65 -9.64 5.67
CA PRO A 226 23.80 -8.92 6.62
C PRO A 226 24.43 -7.60 7.03
N ILE A 227 23.69 -6.50 6.84
CA ILE A 227 24.13 -5.14 7.18
C ILE A 227 23.42 -4.58 8.42
N ARG A 228 22.24 -5.13 8.74
CA ARG A 228 21.43 -4.74 9.91
C ARG A 228 20.55 -5.89 10.36
N THR A 229 20.41 -6.04 11.68
CA THR A 229 19.42 -6.91 12.30
C THR A 229 18.62 -6.11 13.33
N LEU A 230 17.30 -6.09 13.18
CA LEU A 230 16.37 -5.61 14.20
C LEU A 230 15.77 -6.81 14.91
N GLN A 231 15.97 -6.91 16.22
CA GLN A 231 15.27 -7.89 17.05
C GLN A 231 13.95 -7.32 17.52
N ARG A 232 12.85 -8.06 17.42
CA ARG A 232 11.54 -7.62 17.94
C ARG A 232 11.63 -7.27 19.42
N SER A 233 12.41 -8.01 20.19
CA SER A 233 12.61 -7.74 21.63
C SER A 233 13.19 -6.35 21.91
N SER A 234 14.01 -5.79 21.00
CA SER A 234 14.59 -4.45 21.17
C SER A 234 13.63 -3.31 20.84
N THR A 235 12.41 -3.59 20.38
CA THR A 235 11.40 -2.56 20.08
C THR A 235 10.32 -2.44 21.16
N PHE A 236 10.53 -3.06 22.32
CA PHE A 236 9.59 -2.98 23.44
C PHE A 236 9.46 -1.54 23.95
N ASN A 237 8.25 -1.01 23.88
CA ASN A 237 7.89 0.28 24.44
C ASN A 237 7.12 0.06 25.75
N SER A 238 7.74 0.45 26.88
CA SER A 238 7.16 0.27 28.21
C SER A 238 5.92 1.13 28.46
N THR A 239 5.81 2.29 27.82
CA THR A 239 4.65 3.19 27.97
C THR A 239 3.40 2.56 27.37
N GLY A 240 3.51 1.93 26.21
CA GLY A 240 2.42 1.25 25.53
C GLY A 240 2.29 -0.25 25.83
N ASN A 241 3.21 -0.81 26.62
CA ASN A 241 3.36 -2.26 26.86
C ASN A 241 3.25 -3.08 25.55
N THR A 242 3.95 -2.62 24.51
CA THR A 242 3.85 -3.18 23.16
C THR A 242 5.20 -3.20 22.47
N TYR A 243 5.38 -4.11 21.53
CA TYR A 243 6.55 -4.12 20.65
C TYR A 243 6.24 -3.27 19.42
N MET A 244 6.98 -2.18 19.24
CA MET A 244 6.87 -1.31 18.07
C MET A 244 7.63 -1.95 16.89
N TYR A 245 7.17 -3.13 16.48
CA TYR A 245 7.77 -3.97 15.45
C TYR A 245 6.77 -4.21 14.32
N PRO A 246 7.16 -4.02 13.04
CA PRO A 246 6.30 -4.33 11.90
C PRO A 246 5.90 -5.80 11.92
N SER A 247 4.61 -6.07 11.97
CA SER A 247 4.09 -7.42 12.20
C SER A 247 2.88 -7.77 11.33
N THR A 248 2.39 -6.80 10.56
CA THR A 248 1.21 -6.95 9.71
C THR A 248 1.62 -7.12 8.25
N MET A 249 1.01 -8.10 7.58
CA MET A 249 1.20 -8.40 6.16
C MET A 249 1.17 -7.14 5.30
N GLY A 250 2.08 -7.00 4.35
CA GLY A 250 2.16 -5.84 3.44
C GLY A 250 2.27 -6.25 1.97
N ARG A 251 2.55 -5.29 1.10
CA ARG A 251 2.95 -5.53 -0.29
C ARG A 251 4.39 -5.08 -0.48
N ILE A 252 5.13 -5.85 -1.28
CA ILE A 252 6.45 -5.45 -1.75
C ILE A 252 6.24 -4.33 -2.77
N ALA A 253 6.94 -3.21 -2.64
CA ALA A 253 6.85 -2.11 -3.57
C ALA A 253 8.22 -1.57 -3.95
N PHE A 254 8.31 -1.07 -5.18
CA PHE A 254 9.48 -0.35 -5.69
C PHE A 254 9.05 1.03 -6.16
N SER A 255 9.83 2.05 -5.86
CA SER A 255 9.52 3.41 -6.32
C SER A 255 10.74 4.23 -6.69
N ILE A 256 10.49 5.24 -7.52
CA ILE A 256 11.40 6.37 -7.76
C ILE A 256 10.62 7.66 -7.53
N TRP A 257 11.17 8.60 -6.76
CA TRP A 257 10.47 9.85 -6.42
C TRP A 257 11.41 11.03 -6.18
N ASP A 258 10.83 12.23 -6.26
CA ASP A 258 11.55 13.51 -6.21
C ASP A 258 11.53 14.07 -4.79
N GLY A 259 12.42 13.61 -3.93
CA GLY A 259 12.54 14.13 -2.56
C GLY A 259 13.10 15.55 -2.51
N GLY A 260 13.89 15.95 -3.51
CA GLY A 260 14.52 17.26 -3.57
C GLY A 260 13.57 18.41 -3.93
N ASN A 261 12.42 18.16 -4.55
CA ASN A 261 11.42 19.18 -4.89
C ASN A 261 10.02 18.85 -4.35
N SER A 262 9.92 17.97 -3.35
CA SER A 262 8.66 17.61 -2.72
C SER A 262 8.77 17.46 -1.21
N GLY A 263 7.64 17.24 -0.54
CA GLY A 263 7.60 17.02 0.91
C GLY A 263 7.97 18.25 1.76
N ALA A 264 8.19 18.00 3.05
CA ALA A 264 8.60 19.01 4.02
C ALA A 264 10.08 19.38 3.84
N GLN A 265 10.51 20.52 4.40
CA GLN A 265 11.90 20.99 4.30
C GLN A 265 12.93 19.93 4.75
N GLY A 266 12.64 19.19 5.83
CA GLY A 266 13.52 18.11 6.30
C GLY A 266 13.70 16.99 5.27
N THR A 267 12.64 16.62 4.54
CA THR A 267 12.70 15.65 3.43
C THR A 267 13.58 16.18 2.30
N GLN A 268 13.44 17.46 1.95
CA GLN A 268 14.24 18.09 0.89
C GLN A 268 15.73 18.17 1.27
N GLU A 269 16.05 18.49 2.51
CA GLU A 269 17.42 18.50 3.03
C GLU A 269 18.02 17.08 3.08
N TRP A 270 17.21 16.11 3.50
CA TRP A 270 17.59 14.69 3.51
C TRP A 270 17.79 14.12 2.10
N ALA A 271 16.94 14.43 1.14
CA ALA A 271 17.08 13.94 -0.24
C ALA A 271 18.16 14.72 -1.02
N GLY A 272 18.35 15.99 -0.67
CA GLY A 272 19.19 16.96 -1.37
C GLY A 272 18.34 17.87 -2.26
N TYR A 273 18.30 19.15 -1.92
CA TYR A 273 17.57 20.18 -2.66
C TYR A 273 18.53 21.05 -3.52
N PRO A 274 18.14 21.44 -4.75
CA PRO A 274 17.01 20.92 -5.52
C PRO A 274 17.39 19.65 -6.29
N THR A 275 16.40 18.84 -6.66
CA THR A 275 16.56 17.84 -7.71
C THR A 275 16.83 18.56 -9.04
N PRO A 276 17.92 18.22 -9.76
CA PRO A 276 18.24 18.91 -11.00
C PRO A 276 17.29 18.47 -12.12
N TRP A 277 16.61 19.43 -12.73
CA TRP A 277 15.65 19.17 -13.80
C TRP A 277 15.92 20.03 -15.04
N SER A 278 15.73 19.40 -16.19
CA SER A 278 15.52 20.03 -17.49
C SER A 278 14.30 19.37 -18.14
N ALA A 279 13.73 19.99 -19.19
CA ALA A 279 12.55 19.44 -19.87
C ALA A 279 12.78 18.02 -20.45
N SER A 280 14.03 17.64 -20.74
CA SER A 280 14.40 16.32 -21.25
C SER A 280 14.95 15.35 -20.19
N THR A 281 15.08 15.79 -18.94
CA THR A 281 15.64 14.94 -17.88
C THR A 281 14.69 13.80 -17.56
N VAL A 282 15.23 12.59 -17.54
CA VAL A 282 14.55 11.38 -17.07
C VAL A 282 15.51 10.63 -16.15
N TYR A 283 15.08 10.35 -14.93
CA TYR A 283 15.79 9.43 -14.04
C TYR A 283 15.13 8.06 -14.11
N SER A 284 15.90 6.98 -13.99
CA SER A 284 15.36 5.62 -14.15
C SER A 284 16.04 4.64 -13.20
N MET A 285 15.24 4.00 -12.36
CA MET A 285 15.63 2.86 -11.53
C MET A 285 15.32 1.56 -12.29
N TYR A 286 16.15 0.54 -12.07
CA TYR A 286 16.01 -0.77 -12.70
C TYR A 286 15.96 -1.88 -11.65
N VAL A 287 15.01 -2.79 -11.80
CA VAL A 287 14.94 -4.03 -11.03
C VAL A 287 15.01 -5.19 -12.02
N ASP A 288 16.08 -5.98 -11.92
CA ASP A 288 16.38 -7.10 -12.81
C ASP A 288 15.61 -8.36 -12.40
N SER A 289 15.54 -8.62 -11.09
CA SER A 289 14.74 -9.73 -10.58
C SER A 289 14.28 -9.52 -9.14
N VAL A 290 13.21 -10.22 -8.78
CA VAL A 290 12.69 -10.30 -7.41
C VAL A 290 12.46 -11.76 -7.07
N ASN A 291 13.20 -12.28 -6.10
CA ASN A 291 13.04 -13.62 -5.55
C ASN A 291 12.31 -13.53 -4.21
N ILE A 292 11.17 -14.21 -4.10
CA ILE A 292 10.31 -14.22 -2.92
C ILE A 292 10.24 -15.65 -2.39
N GLU A 293 10.58 -15.81 -1.12
CA GLU A 293 10.54 -17.06 -0.36
C GLU A 293 9.59 -16.85 0.83
N CYS A 294 8.35 -17.33 0.74
CA CYS A 294 7.38 -17.18 1.83
C CYS A 294 7.71 -18.09 3.02
N SER A 295 7.58 -17.57 4.24
CA SER A 295 7.67 -18.37 5.47
C SER A 295 6.29 -18.94 5.85
N GLY A 296 6.17 -20.26 5.93
CA GLY A 296 4.93 -20.95 6.33
C GLY A 296 3.99 -21.25 5.16
N ASN A 297 3.13 -22.27 5.33
CA ASN A 297 2.17 -22.68 4.30
C ASN A 297 1.22 -21.51 3.99
N SER A 298 1.28 -21.00 2.77
CA SER A 298 0.49 -19.88 2.24
C SER A 298 -0.99 -20.24 2.02
N SER A 299 -1.63 -20.81 3.05
CA SER A 299 -3.06 -21.13 3.08
C SER A 299 -3.74 -20.66 4.35
N SER A 300 -3.30 -19.55 4.94
CA SER A 300 -4.14 -18.85 5.90
C SER A 300 -5.17 -18.03 5.12
N THR A 301 -6.32 -18.66 4.81
CA THR A 301 -7.57 -17.90 4.84
C THR A 301 -7.55 -17.05 6.11
N PRO A 302 -7.82 -15.73 6.05
CA PRO A 302 -7.92 -14.94 7.26
C PRO A 302 -9.04 -15.55 8.12
N THR A 303 -8.67 -16.27 9.18
CA THR A 303 -9.61 -16.58 10.24
C THR A 303 -9.94 -15.25 10.87
N GLY A 304 -11.06 -14.66 10.45
CA GLY A 304 -11.77 -13.69 11.26
C GLY A 304 -12.02 -14.29 12.65
N PRO A 305 -12.20 -13.44 13.67
CA PRO A 305 -12.38 -13.91 15.03
C PRO A 305 -13.50 -14.96 15.08
N SER A 306 -13.15 -16.10 15.66
CA SER A 306 -14.01 -17.25 15.93
C SER A 306 -15.40 -16.80 16.39
N ALA A 307 -16.42 -17.30 15.70
CA ALA A 307 -17.80 -17.25 16.14
C ALA A 307 -17.93 -18.02 17.46
N SER A 308 -18.02 -17.29 18.57
CA SER A 308 -18.61 -17.79 19.80
C SER A 308 -19.27 -16.64 20.54
N GLU A 309 -20.39 -16.16 20.00
CA GLU A 309 -21.45 -15.57 20.81
C GLU A 309 -22.79 -15.84 20.12
N SER A 310 -23.43 -16.89 20.61
CA SER A 310 -24.79 -17.29 20.28
C SER A 310 -25.79 -16.24 20.75
N ALA A 311 -26.57 -15.68 19.84
CA ALA A 311 -27.87 -15.12 20.14
C ALA A 311 -28.86 -15.64 19.10
N GLY A 312 -29.64 -16.64 19.51
CA GLY A 312 -30.78 -17.12 18.74
C GLY A 312 -31.90 -16.09 18.74
N ALA A 313 -32.59 -15.96 17.62
CA ALA A 313 -34.02 -15.67 17.58
C ALA A 313 -34.57 -16.15 16.24
N SER A 314 -35.35 -17.22 16.32
CA SER A 314 -36.26 -17.68 15.29
C SER A 314 -37.34 -16.62 15.07
N ALA A 315 -37.66 -16.31 13.81
CA ALA A 315 -38.98 -15.84 13.42
C ALA A 315 -39.22 -16.17 11.94
N THR A 316 -39.97 -17.24 11.73
CA THR A 316 -40.86 -17.43 10.58
C THR A 316 -41.81 -16.24 10.46
N GLU A 317 -42.00 -15.69 9.26
CA GLU A 317 -43.35 -15.56 8.69
C GLU A 317 -43.34 -15.18 7.20
N SER A 318 -44.20 -15.92 6.49
CA SER A 318 -44.74 -15.74 5.15
C SER A 318 -45.59 -14.49 4.99
N GLY A 319 -45.63 -13.90 3.79
CA GLY A 319 -46.62 -12.88 3.45
C GLY A 319 -46.37 -12.26 2.07
N ASN A 320 -47.44 -11.95 1.36
CA ASN A 320 -47.56 -11.98 -0.09
C ASN A 320 -47.84 -10.59 -0.68
N ASN A 321 -47.60 -10.46 -2.00
CA ASN A 321 -48.36 -9.65 -2.97
C ASN A 321 -48.04 -8.15 -3.25
N SER A 322 -47.53 -7.95 -4.48
CA SER A 322 -48.10 -7.19 -5.63
C SER A 322 -48.15 -5.65 -5.72
N ASP A 323 -47.93 -5.23 -6.97
CA ASP A 323 -48.25 -3.96 -7.67
C ASP A 323 -47.37 -2.74 -7.36
N GLY A 324 -46.88 -1.91 -8.29
CA GLY A 324 -47.13 -1.74 -9.73
C GLY A 324 -46.84 -0.26 -10.08
N GLY A 325 -46.28 0.03 -11.26
CA GLY A 325 -46.43 1.36 -11.91
C GLY A 325 -45.21 2.27 -12.10
N SER A 326 -44.62 2.18 -13.30
CA SER A 326 -44.38 3.24 -14.31
C SER A 326 -43.65 4.57 -13.98
N GLY A 327 -42.54 4.79 -14.72
CA GLY A 327 -42.39 5.94 -15.62
C GLY A 327 -41.53 7.13 -15.15
N GLY A 328 -40.55 7.56 -15.97
CA GLY A 328 -40.03 8.93 -15.91
C GLY A 328 -38.55 9.10 -16.27
N ASN A 329 -38.31 9.78 -17.39
CA ASN A 329 -37.05 9.98 -18.11
C ASN A 329 -36.17 11.14 -17.55
N GLY A 330 -34.86 11.07 -17.79
CA GLY A 330 -34.03 12.25 -18.11
C GLY A 330 -33.05 12.75 -17.04
N GLY A 331 -31.75 12.69 -17.36
CA GLY A 331 -30.73 13.50 -16.69
C GLY A 331 -29.37 12.83 -16.61
N SER A 332 -28.60 12.87 -17.70
CA SER A 332 -27.17 12.57 -17.67
C SER A 332 -26.41 13.75 -17.08
N PRO A 333 -25.49 13.55 -16.12
CA PRO A 333 -24.36 14.42 -15.94
C PRO A 333 -23.11 13.69 -16.43
N THR A 334 -22.60 14.13 -17.57
CA THR A 334 -21.21 13.93 -17.96
C THR A 334 -20.32 14.67 -16.96
N SER A 335 -19.87 13.98 -15.92
CA SER A 335 -18.70 14.39 -15.15
C SER A 335 -17.56 13.46 -15.53
N THR A 336 -16.64 13.94 -16.35
CA THR A 336 -15.28 13.38 -16.43
C THR A 336 -14.75 13.23 -15.01
N PRO A 337 -14.36 12.02 -14.56
CA PRO A 337 -13.76 11.85 -13.25
C PRO A 337 -12.45 12.63 -13.22
N GLN A 338 -12.38 13.60 -12.32
CA GLN A 338 -11.16 14.29 -11.96
C GLN A 338 -10.15 13.23 -11.48
N LYS A 339 -8.98 13.19 -12.13
CA LYS A 339 -7.90 12.22 -11.85
C LYS A 339 -7.71 12.07 -10.34
N CYS A 340 -7.95 10.86 -9.83
CA CYS A 340 -7.50 10.48 -8.50
C CYS A 340 -5.97 10.50 -8.53
N ILE A 341 -5.37 11.58 -8.04
CA ILE A 341 -3.94 11.65 -7.77
C ILE A 341 -3.72 10.74 -6.54
N PRO A 342 -2.99 9.63 -6.65
CA PRO A 342 -2.66 8.83 -5.47
C PRO A 342 -1.91 9.72 -4.48
N ARG A 343 -2.20 9.57 -3.19
CA ARG A 343 -1.42 10.22 -2.14
C ARG A 343 0.06 9.92 -2.40
N PRO A 344 0.92 10.92 -2.59
CA PRO A 344 2.34 10.67 -2.43
C PRO A 344 2.55 10.31 -0.96
N VAL A 345 3.02 9.08 -0.75
CA VAL A 345 3.54 8.64 0.53
C VAL A 345 4.82 9.44 0.76
N TYR A 346 4.78 10.36 1.72
CA TYR A 346 5.95 11.03 2.27
C TYR A 346 5.91 10.85 3.79
#